data_AF-A0AAU9DI59-F1
#
_entry.id   AF-A0AAU9DI59-F1
#
_cell.length_a   1.000
_cell.length_b   1.000
_cell.length_c   1.000
_cell.angle_alpha   90.00
_cell.angle_beta   90.00
_cell.angle_gamma   90.00
#
_symmetry.space_group_name_H-M   'P 1'
#
loop_
_entity.id
_entity.type
_entity.pdbx_description
1 polymer ?
#
loop_
_entity_poly.entity_id
_entity_poly.type
_entity_poly.pdbx_seq_one_letter_code
_entity_poly.pdbx_strand_id
1 'polypeptide(L)' 'MNPDYYVPAKKTFILVMLCMMAFKMATHLPFLPAEVYGFPIKKVLKLITGIVFCVGVLWIYYRKLLQKN' A
#
# COMPACT_ATOMS: atom_id res chain seq x y z
N MET A 1 -0.50 16.82 21.83
CA MET A 1 -0.62 15.76 20.81
C MET A 1 0.07 14.52 21.34
N ASN A 2 -0.63 13.39 21.50
CA ASN A 2 -0.09 12.22 22.21
C ASN A 2 1.08 11.58 21.41
N PRO A 3 2.29 11.40 21.97
CA PRO A 3 3.45 10.89 21.25
C PRO A 3 3.24 9.47 20.68
N ASP A 4 2.27 8.75 21.24
CA ASP A 4 1.83 7.43 20.78
C ASP A 4 1.36 7.41 19.31
N TYR A 5 0.82 8.49 18.78
CA TYR A 5 0.32 8.51 17.39
C TYR A 5 1.43 8.71 16.35
N TYR A 6 2.61 9.19 16.76
CA TYR A 6 3.70 9.52 15.84
C TYR A 6 4.35 8.28 15.20
N VAL A 7 4.51 7.21 15.98
CA VAL A 7 5.14 5.96 15.54
C VAL A 7 4.32 5.23 14.47
N PRO A 8 3.01 4.96 14.65
CA PRO A 8 2.20 4.36 13.59
C PRO A 8 2.07 5.30 12.39
N ALA A 9 1.91 6.61 12.59
CA ALA A 9 1.82 7.57 11.48
C ALA A 9 3.08 7.58 10.58
N LYS A 10 4.29 7.56 11.17
CA LYS A 10 5.54 7.45 10.40
C LYS A 10 5.62 6.16 9.58
N LYS A 11 5.23 5.03 10.17
CA LYS A 11 5.23 3.73 9.47
C LYS A 11 4.22 3.71 8.32
N THR A 12 3.03 4.28 8.54
CA THR A 12 2.00 4.43 7.51
C THR A 12 2.49 5.32 6.36
N PHE A 13 3.17 6.43 6.68
CA PHE A 13 3.73 7.33 5.65
C PHE A 13 4.77 6.63 4.77
N ILE A 14 5.68 5.86 5.37
CA ILE A 14 6.68 5.07 4.62
C ILE A 14 5.99 4.02 3.74
N LEU A 15 4.94 3.36 4.26
CA LEU A 15 4.15 2.39 3.51
C LEU A 15 3.44 3.04 2.30
N VAL A 16 2.87 4.23 2.46
CA VAL A 16 2.28 5.01 1.36
C VAL A 16 3.32 5.31 0.28
N MET A 17 4.49 5.82 0.67
CA MET A 17 5.57 6.13 -0.29
C MET A 17 6.01 4.89 -1.06
N LEU A 18 6.23 3.76 -0.38
CA LEU A 18 6.59 2.49 -1.02
C LEU A 18 5.51 2.03 -2.00
N CYS A 19 4.22 2.07 -1.60
CA CYS A 19 3.12 1.69 -2.48
C CYS A 19 3.03 2.58 -3.72
N MET A 20 3.18 3.91 -3.57
CA MET A 20 3.18 4.84 -4.70
C MET A 20 4.35 4.60 -5.64
N MET A 21 5.56 4.36 -5.09
CA MET A 21 6.76 4.13 -5.88
C MET A 21 6.68 2.79 -6.63
N ALA A 22 6.21 1.74 -5.96
CA ALA A 22 5.96 0.43 -6.56
C ALA A 22 4.89 0.50 -7.66
N PHE A 23 3.78 1.23 -7.43
CA PHE A 23 2.76 1.44 -8.45
C PHE A 23 3.33 2.18 -9.66
N LYS A 24 4.08 3.26 -9.44
CA LYS A 24 4.69 4.04 -10.52
C LYS A 24 5.67 3.19 -11.35
N MET A 25 6.54 2.41 -10.70
CA MET A 25 7.45 1.49 -11.36
C MET A 25 6.69 0.41 -12.16
N ALA A 26 5.69 -0.20 -11.54
CA ALA A 26 4.88 -1.23 -12.19
C ALA A 26 4.07 -0.67 -13.38
N THR A 27 3.62 0.58 -13.34
CA THR A 27 2.95 1.19 -14.50
C THR A 27 3.88 1.59 -15.66
N HIS A 28 5.18 1.70 -15.41
CA HIS A 28 6.17 2.07 -16.42
C HIS A 28 6.93 0.87 -17.01
N LEU A 29 6.67 -0.34 -16.51
CA LEU A 29 7.28 -1.57 -17.01
C LEU A 29 6.71 -1.90 -18.41
N PRO A 30 7.54 -1.88 -19.47
CA PRO A 30 7.08 -2.11 -20.85
C PRO A 30 6.67 -3.57 -21.12
N PHE A 31 6.91 -4.48 -20.17
CA PHE A 31 6.57 -5.90 -20.25
C PHE A 31 5.12 -6.23 -19.87
N LEU A 32 4.36 -5.29 -19.32
CA LEU A 32 2.99 -5.53 -18.90
C LEU A 32 2.03 -5.37 -20.08
N PRO A 33 1.17 -6.38 -20.37
CA PRO A 33 0.17 -6.25 -21.42
C PRO A 33 -0.77 -5.09 -21.12
N ALA A 34 -1.19 -4.35 -22.14
CA ALA A 34 -2.10 -3.21 -21.96
C ALA A 34 -3.43 -3.63 -21.29
N GLU A 35 -3.83 -4.89 -21.51
CA GLU A 35 -5.10 -5.45 -21.09
C GLU A 35 -4.91 -6.90 -20.62
N VAL A 36 -5.58 -7.27 -19.53
CA VAL A 36 -5.62 -8.64 -19.00
C VAL A 36 -7.08 -9.03 -18.92
N TYR A 37 -7.51 -10.05 -19.68
CA TYR A 37 -8.91 -10.50 -19.76
C TYR A 37 -9.91 -9.38 -20.11
N GLY A 38 -9.55 -8.45 -21.00
CA GLY A 38 -10.40 -7.32 -21.39
C GLY A 38 -10.50 -6.21 -20.33
N PHE A 39 -9.77 -6.33 -19.22
CA PHE A 39 -9.65 -5.27 -18.22
C PHE A 39 -8.35 -4.48 -18.39
N PRO A 40 -8.40 -3.14 -18.33
CA PRO A 40 -7.20 -2.32 -18.40
C PRO A 40 -6.32 -2.60 -17.19
N ILE A 41 -5.07 -3.02 -17.43
CA ILE A 41 -4.17 -3.51 -16.38
C ILE A 41 -3.91 -2.45 -15.30
N LYS A 42 -3.95 -1.17 -15.68
CA LYS A 42 -3.82 -0.02 -14.77
C LYS A 42 -4.88 -0.03 -13.66
N LYS A 43 -6.11 -0.45 -13.96
CA LYS A 43 -7.19 -0.53 -12.96
C LYS A 43 -6.93 -1.68 -11.99
N VAL A 44 -6.54 -2.84 -12.50
CA VAL A 44 -6.21 -4.02 -11.70
C VAL A 44 -5.03 -3.74 -10.78
N LEU A 45 -3.97 -3.13 -11.30
CA LEU A 45 -2.78 -2.76 -10.54
C LEU A 45 -3.11 -1.76 -9.42
N LYS A 46 -4.00 -0.80 -9.70
CA LYS A 46 -4.47 0.18 -8.71
C LYS A 46 -5.28 -0.51 -7.60
N LEU A 47 -6.14 -1.47 -7.97
CA LEU A 47 -6.90 -2.28 -7.02
C LEU A 47 -5.98 -3.10 -6.11
N ILE A 48 -5.03 -3.84 -6.69
CA ILE A 48 -4.07 -4.67 -5.93
C ILE A 48 -3.24 -3.78 -4.99
N THR A 49 -2.73 -2.65 -5.48
CA THR A 49 -1.96 -1.72 -4.65
C THR A 49 -2.79 -1.16 -3.49
N GLY A 50 -4.07 -0.84 -3.74
CA GLY A 50 -5.00 -0.41 -2.70
C GLY A 50 -5.25 -1.49 -1.64
N ILE A 51 -5.43 -2.75 -2.04
CA ILE A 51 -5.61 -3.88 -1.12
C ILE A 51 -4.35 -4.06 -0.26
N VAL A 52 -3.17 -4.10 -0.87
CA VAL A 52 -1.89 -4.22 -0.17
C VAL A 52 -1.69 -3.08 0.83
N PHE A 53 -2.06 -1.86 0.43
CA PHE A 53 -2.03 -0.70 1.32
C PHE A 53 -2.96 -0.86 2.52
N CYS A 54 -4.24 -1.20 2.30
CA CYS A 54 -5.21 -1.41 3.37
C CYS A 54 -4.76 -2.49 4.35
N VAL A 55 -4.29 -3.64 3.84
CA VAL A 55 -3.79 -4.74 4.66
C VAL A 55 -2.55 -4.31 5.46
N GLY A 56 -1.61 -3.59 4.84
CA GLY A 56 -0.41 -3.10 5.50
C GLY A 56 -0.71 -2.09 6.61
N VAL A 57 -1.64 -1.17 6.39
CA VAL A 57 -2.11 -0.23 7.43
C VAL A 57 -2.79 -0.99 8.56
N LEU A 58 -3.72 -1.90 8.24
CA LEU A 58 -4.42 -2.71 9.24
C LEU A 58 -3.41 -3.46 10.11
N TRP A 59 -2.39 -4.08 9.51
CA TRP A 59 -1.33 -4.81 10.21
C TRP A 59 -0.49 -3.92 11.14
N ILE A 60 -0.12 -2.72 10.72
CA ILE A 60 0.63 -1.76 11.56
C ILE A 60 -0.18 -1.39 12.82
N TYR A 61 -1.48 -1.16 12.67
CA TYR A 61 -2.37 -0.83 13.78
C TYR A 61 -2.66 -2.05 14.67
N TYR A 62 -2.91 -3.22 14.08
CA TYR A 62 -3.17 -4.45 14.83
C TYR A 62 -1.97 -4.88 15.65
N ARG A 63 -0.75 -4.78 15.10
CA ARG A 63 0.47 -5.12 15.84
C ARG A 63 0.70 -4.15 17.00
N LYS A 64 0.31 -2.88 16.86
CA LYS A 64 0.38 -1.91 17.96
C LYS A 64 -0.65 -2.24 19.04
N LEU A 65 -1.86 -2.65 18.65
CA LEU A 65 -2.92 -3.06 19.59
C LEU A 65 -2.47 -4.28 20.42
N LEU A 66 -1.87 -5.28 19.77
CA LEU A 66 -1.33 -6.48 20.42
C LEU A 66 -0.14 -6.20 21.35
N GLN A 67 0.65 -5.16 21.10
CA GLN A 67 1.78 -4.77 21.97
C GLN A 67 1.34 -3.93 23.19
N LYS A 68 0.10 -3.45 23.22
CA LYS A 68 -0.45 -2.62 24.30
C LYS A 68 -1.22 -3.45 25.33
N ASN A 69 -1.50 -4.72 25.04
CA ASN A 69 -2.17 -5.70 25.89
C ASN A 69 -1.15 -6.70 26.44
#